data_AF-A0A7V8W2P2-F1
#
_entry.id   AF-A0A7V8W2P2-F1
#
_cell.length_a   1.000
_cell.length_b   1.000
_cell.length_c   1.000
_cell.angle_alpha   90.00
_cell.angle_beta   90.00
_cell.angle_gamma   90.00
#
_symmetry.space_group_name_H-M   'P 1'
#
loop_
_entity.id
_entity.type
_entity.pdbx_description
1 polymer ?
#
loop_
_entity_poly.entity_id
_entity_poly.type
_entity_poly.pdbx_seq_one_letter_code
_entity_poly.pdbx_strand_id
1 'polypeptide(L)' 'MKFSQSEFTITKSYAEELKSKQTVFQQKTKTMKTIFTTMITTYGTTKNNYSIAQVQNEIKMDALFEK' A
#
# COMPACT_ATOMS: atom_id res chain seq x y z
N MET A 1 -8.31 5.88 -9.53
CA MET A 1 -7.37 6.08 -8.41
C MET A 1 -8.02 7.06 -7.44
N LYS A 2 -8.19 6.70 -6.16
CA LYS A 2 -8.76 7.64 -5.17
C LYS A 2 -7.69 8.70 -4.93
N PHE A 3 -7.91 9.90 -5.46
CA PHE A 3 -6.95 11.01 -5.35
C PHE A 3 -7.09 11.64 -3.96
N SER A 4 -6.05 11.51 -3.14
CA SER A 4 -5.93 12.26 -1.89
C SER A 4 -5.21 13.58 -2.19
N GLN A 5 -5.79 14.69 -1.75
CA GLN A 5 -5.17 16.03 -1.84
C GLN A 5 -4.10 16.25 -0.76
N SER A 6 -4.02 15.36 0.23
CA SER A 6 -3.08 15.38 1.35
C SER A 6 -2.44 14.01 1.57
N GLU A 7 -1.46 13.91 2.47
CA GLU A 7 -0.88 12.63 2.89
C GLU A 7 -1.97 11.62 3.26
N PHE A 8 -1.82 10.38 2.79
CA PHE A 8 -2.76 9.32 3.11
C PHE A 8 -2.38 8.67 4.44
N THR A 9 -3.21 8.84 5.47
CA THR A 9 -2.99 8.15 6.74
C THR A 9 -3.63 6.76 6.70
N ILE A 10 -2.80 5.71 6.81
CA ILE A 10 -3.29 4.32 6.92
C ILE A 10 -3.85 4.11 8.32
N THR A 11 -5.17 4.04 8.45
CA THR A 11 -5.82 3.67 9.72
C THR A 11 -5.68 2.17 9.97
N LYS A 12 -5.87 1.73 11.23
CA LYS A 12 -5.87 0.30 11.59
C LYS A 12 -6.84 -0.52 10.73
N SER A 13 -8.04 0.00 10.52
CA SER A 13 -9.06 -0.65 9.67
C SER A 13 -8.58 -0.81 8.23
N TYR A 14 -7.93 0.22 7.67
CA TYR A 14 -7.39 0.14 6.31
C TYR A 14 -6.23 -0.87 6.20
N ALA A 15 -5.40 -0.98 7.24
CA ALA A 15 -4.33 -1.98 7.30
C ALA A 15 -4.90 -3.42 7.35
N GLU A 16 -5.97 -3.66 8.09
CA GLU A 16 -6.68 -4.93 8.10
C GLU A 16 -7.29 -5.26 6.73
N GLU A 17 -7.85 -4.27 6.04
CA GLU A 17 -8.30 -4.45 4.65
C GLU A 17 -7.17 -4.81 3.69
N LEU A 18 -6.01 -4.17 3.80
CA LEU A 18 -4.83 -4.48 2.98
C LEU A 18 -4.37 -5.92 3.23
N LYS A 19 -4.30 -6.35 4.50
CA LYS A 19 -3.98 -7.72 4.87
C LYS A 19 -5.00 -8.73 4.33
N SER A 20 -6.29 -8.40 4.41
CA SER A 20 -7.35 -9.23 3.85
C SER A 20 -7.21 -9.37 2.33
N LYS A 21 -6.95 -8.27 1.62
CA LYS A 21 -6.70 -8.28 0.17
C LYS A 21 -5.47 -9.12 -0.20
N GLN A 22 -4.38 -9.00 0.57
CA GLN A 22 -3.17 -9.82 0.38
C GLN A 22 -3.48 -11.32 0.57
N THR A 23 -4.24 -11.66 1.61
CA THR A 23 -4.65 -13.04 1.90
C THR A 23 -5.52 -13.61 0.78
N VAL A 24 -6.53 -12.85 0.32
CA VAL A 24 -7.39 -13.25 -0.80
C VAL A 24 -6.59 -13.42 -2.09
N PHE A 25 -5.64 -12.53 -2.35
CA PHE A 25 -4.76 -12.64 -3.51
C PHE A 25 -3.89 -13.90 -3.44
N GLN A 26 -3.29 -14.20 -2.28
CA GLN A 26 -2.51 -15.40 -2.07
C GLN A 26 -3.36 -16.67 -2.26
N GLN A 27 -4.56 -16.71 -1.67
CA GLN A 27 -5.47 -17.84 -1.80
C GLN A 27 -5.89 -18.09 -3.25
N LYS A 28 -6.21 -17.03 -4.01
CA LYS A 28 -6.63 -17.17 -5.41
C LYS A 28 -5.48 -17.55 -6.34
N THR A 29 -4.31 -16.96 -6.15
CA THR A 29 -3.14 -17.22 -7.01
C THR A 29 -2.38 -18.48 -6.62
N LYS A 30 -2.63 -19.03 -5.42
CA LYS A 30 -1.89 -20.15 -4.81
C LYS A 30 -0.38 -19.94 -4.86
N THR A 31 0.05 -18.68 -4.80
CA THR A 31 1.47 -18.35 -4.88
C THR A 31 2.15 -18.62 -3.55
N MET A 32 3.29 -19.32 -3.62
CA MET A 32 4.22 -19.49 -2.50
C MET A 32 5.27 -18.37 -2.46
N LYS A 33 5.24 -17.45 -3.43
CA LYS A 33 6.16 -16.30 -3.48
C LYS A 33 5.69 -15.23 -2.50
N THR A 34 6.65 -14.54 -1.89
CA THR A 34 6.39 -13.37 -1.04
C THR A 34 5.66 -12.29 -1.84
N ILE A 35 4.50 -11.86 -1.34
CA ILE A 35 3.72 -10.78 -1.94
C ILE A 35 4.23 -9.46 -1.37
N PHE A 36 4.69 -8.57 -2.24
CA PHE A 36 5.12 -7.23 -1.89
C PHE A 36 4.03 -6.21 -2.23
N THR A 37 3.35 -5.70 -1.21
CA THR A 37 2.34 -4.65 -1.35
C THR A 37 3.05 -3.32 -1.58
N THR A 38 2.80 -2.74 -2.76
CA THR A 38 3.33 -1.43 -3.14
C THR A 38 2.18 -0.42 -3.15
N MET A 39 2.27 0.60 -2.31
CA MET A 39 1.29 1.68 -2.26
C MET A 39 1.68 2.77 -3.24
N ILE A 40 0.77 3.19 -4.10
CA ILE A 40 0.96 4.30 -5.04
C ILE A 40 0.16 5.48 -4.52
N THR A 41 0.85 6.56 -4.13
CA THR A 41 0.21 7.77 -3.59
C THR A 41 0.77 9.03 -4.23
N THR A 42 -0.02 10.10 -4.23
CA THR A 42 0.38 11.39 -4.83
C THR A 42 1.38 12.13 -3.95
N TYR A 43 1.02 12.36 -2.69
CA TYR A 43 1.79 13.15 -1.72
C TYR A 43 2.57 12.30 -0.71
N GLY A 44 2.44 10.97 -0.79
CA GLY A 44 2.96 10.06 0.22
C GLY A 44 1.91 9.60 1.23
N THR A 45 2.37 8.70 2.09
CA THR A 45 1.63 8.03 3.15
C THR A 45 2.25 8.46 4.48
N THR A 46 1.41 8.86 5.43
CA THR A 46 1.91 9.19 6.77
C THR A 46 2.54 7.94 7.39
N LYS A 47 3.83 8.01 7.73
CA LYS A 47 4.57 6.90 8.34
C LYS A 47 4.02 6.61 9.72
N ASN A 48 3.23 5.55 9.82
CA ASN A 48 2.77 4.97 11.07
C ASN A 48 3.10 3.48 11.14
N ASN A 49 3.02 2.89 12.33
CA ASN A 49 3.37 1.48 12.54
C ASN A 49 2.60 0.52 11.62
N TYR A 50 1.39 0.91 11.19
CA TYR A 50 0.56 0.13 10.28
C TYR A 50 1.03 0.20 8.82
N SER A 51 1.46 1.38 8.38
CA SER A 51 2.06 1.59 7.06
C SER A 51 3.38 0.83 6.93
N ILE A 52 4.24 0.89 7.95
CA ILE A 52 5.54 0.22 7.95
C ILE A 52 5.37 -1.31 7.94
N ALA A 53 4.35 -1.83 8.63
CA ALA A 53 4.12 -3.26 8.72
C ALA A 53 3.41 -3.86 7.49
N GLN A 54 2.68 -3.07 6.70
CA GLN A 54 1.83 -3.57 5.60
C GLN A 54 2.21 -3.04 4.21
N VAL A 55 2.89 -1.90 4.13
CA VAL A 55 3.36 -1.30 2.88
C VAL A 55 4.87 -1.48 2.82
N GLN A 56 5.33 -2.43 1.99
CA GLN A 56 6.75 -2.71 1.84
C GLN A 56 7.42 -1.69 0.91
N ASN A 57 6.69 -1.21 -0.09
CA ASN A 57 7.17 -0.21 -1.03
C ASN A 57 6.16 0.92 -1.18
N GLU A 58 6.65 2.14 -1.31
CA GLU A 58 5.85 3.32 -1.56
C GLU A 58 6.36 4.00 -2.84
N ILE A 59 5.46 4.25 -3.78
CA ILE A 59 5.73 5.00 -5.00
C ILE A 59 4.95 6.32 -4.92
N LYS A 60 5.68 7.43 -5.03
CA LYS A 60 5.15 8.79 -5.06
C LYS A 60 4.88 9.24 -6.50
N MET A 61 4.08 10.30 -6.68
CA MET A 61 3.84 10.91 -7.98
C MET A 61 5.15 11.29 -8.68
N ASP A 62 6.11 11.83 -7.93
CA ASP A 62 7.41 12.24 -8.46
C ASP A 62 8.11 11.06 -9.14
N ALA A 63 8.10 9.87 -8.53
CA ALA A 63 8.72 8.68 -9.10
C ALA A 63 8.00 8.12 -10.34
N LEU A 64 6.77 8.56 -10.63
CA LEU A 64 6.01 8.14 -11.82
C LEU A 64 6.12 9.13 -12.98
N PHE A 65 6.44 10.39 -12.69
CA PHE A 65 6.41 11.48 -13.67
C PHE A 65 7.71 12.31 -13.77
N GLU A 66 8.69 12.09 -12.89
CA GLU A 66 10.07 12.55 -13.12
C GLU A 66 10.71 11.72 -14.25
N LYS A 67 11.44 12.45 -15.11
CA LYS A 67 11.96 12.00 -16.41
C LYS A 67 13.39 11.48 -16.30
#